data_AF-A0A1I2V4Z2-F1
#
_entry.id   AF-A0A1I2V4Z2-F1
#
_cell.length_a   1.000
_cell.length_b   1.000
_cell.length_c   1.000
_cell.angle_alpha   90.00
_cell.angle_beta   90.00
_cell.angle_gamma   90.00
#
_symmetry.space_group_name_H-M   'P 1'
#
loop_
_entity.id
_entity.type
_entity.pdbx_description
1 polymer ?
#
loop_
_entity_poly.entity_id
_entity_poly.type
_entity_poly.pdbx_seq_one_letter_code
_entity_poly.pdbx_strand_id
1 'polypeptide(L)'
;MNDQLANLLNELLIKLTPVNATNLKVAAFMPTAIEPGHGRLIETLTTGSWISEQQNIEVFLPITLPAGVLRWAPYRGEDFLTSGPMGIAEPRCEESEPLSSALLAKMDFIIVPALATNSQGRRLGQGGGYYDRALSYLPNPGPTLITLLFPGEVHPDIPVEAHDQKTDYVITPEGTFRPGPNV
;
A
#
# COMPACT_ATOMS: atom_id res chain seq x y z
N MET A 1 0.17 -10.24 -15.46
CA MET A 1 -0.29 -10.42 -14.06
C MET A 1 -0.38 -9.08 -13.33
N ASN A 2 0.71 -8.32 -13.24
CA ASN A 2 0.67 -6.96 -12.65
C ASN A 2 -0.28 -5.99 -13.36
N ASP A 3 -0.47 -6.10 -14.68
CA ASP A 3 -1.48 -5.29 -15.39
C ASP A 3 -2.91 -5.57 -14.91
N GLN A 4 -3.22 -6.84 -14.62
CA GLN A 4 -4.53 -7.21 -14.09
C GLN A 4 -4.76 -6.66 -12.70
N LEU A 5 -3.74 -6.73 -11.83
CA LEU A 5 -3.78 -6.12 -10.50
C LEU A 5 -3.97 -4.61 -10.58
N ALA A 6 -3.30 -3.95 -11.52
CA ALA A 6 -3.45 -2.51 -11.78
C ALA A 6 -4.86 -2.14 -12.22
N ASN A 7 -5.46 -2.90 -13.13
CA ASN A 7 -6.84 -2.67 -13.57
C ASN A 7 -7.84 -2.82 -12.41
N LEU A 8 -7.72 -3.89 -11.63
CA LEU A 8 -8.57 -4.12 -10.47
C LEU A 8 -8.38 -3.07 -9.37
N LEU A 9 -7.15 -2.58 -9.20
CA LEU A 9 -6.87 -1.47 -8.29
C LEU A 9 -7.54 -0.18 -8.76
N ASN A 10 -7.47 0.15 -10.06
CA ASN A 10 -8.20 1.28 -10.64
C ASN A 10 -9.71 1.17 -10.37
N GLU A 11 -10.31 0.02 -10.68
CA GLU A 11 -11.75 -0.22 -10.46
C GLU A 11 -12.14 -0.05 -8.99
N LEU A 12 -11.33 -0.58 -8.08
CA LEU A 12 -11.55 -0.42 -6.65
C LEU A 12 -11.45 1.04 -6.22
N LEU A 13 -10.38 1.74 -6.63
CA LEU A 13 -10.19 3.15 -6.26
C LEU A 13 -11.30 4.05 -6.81
N ILE A 14 -11.79 3.80 -8.04
CA ILE A 14 -12.97 4.49 -8.60
C ILE A 14 -14.19 4.28 -7.70
N LYS A 15 -14.43 3.05 -7.27
CA LYS A 15 -15.59 2.70 -6.43
C LYS A 15 -15.52 3.33 -5.03
N LEU A 16 -14.32 3.43 -4.47
CA LEU A 16 -14.12 3.92 -3.11
C LEU A 16 -13.97 5.43 -3.01
N THR A 17 -13.50 6.09 -4.07
CA THR A 17 -13.26 7.52 -4.07
C THR A 17 -14.60 8.28 -4.08
N PRO A 18 -14.86 9.15 -3.09
CA PRO A 18 -16.06 9.98 -3.10
C PRO A 18 -16.09 10.90 -4.32
N VAL A 19 -17.27 11.06 -4.93
CA VAL A 19 -17.47 11.85 -6.17
C VAL A 19 -16.95 13.30 -6.06
N ASN A 20 -16.98 13.88 -4.86
CA ASN A 20 -16.55 15.26 -4.62
C ASN A 20 -15.14 15.37 -4.02
N ALA A 21 -14.39 14.27 -3.92
CA ALA A 21 -13.02 14.30 -3.41
C ALA A 21 -12.11 15.01 -4.41
N THR A 22 -11.42 16.07 -3.95
CA THR A 22 -10.51 16.88 -4.79
C THR A 22 -9.04 16.69 -4.43
N ASN A 23 -8.74 16.29 -3.19
CA ASN A 23 -7.39 16.00 -2.73
C ASN A 23 -7.40 14.64 -2.07
N LEU A 24 -6.57 13.72 -2.53
CA LEU A 24 -6.46 12.38 -1.99
C LEU A 24 -4.99 12.08 -1.69
N LYS A 25 -4.76 11.44 -0.55
CA LYS A 25 -3.43 11.03 -0.09
C LYS A 25 -3.37 9.51 -0.06
N VAL A 26 -2.38 8.97 -0.76
CA VAL A 26 -2.17 7.53 -0.84
C VAL A 26 -0.78 7.21 -0.34
N ALA A 27 -0.67 6.28 0.59
CA ALA A 27 0.61 5.68 0.94
C ALA A 27 0.74 4.32 0.25
N ALA A 28 1.92 3.99 -0.27
CA ALA A 28 2.16 2.69 -0.90
C ALA A 28 3.59 2.22 -0.63
N PHE A 29 3.81 0.90 -0.67
CA PHE A 29 5.15 0.34 -0.78
C PHE A 29 5.71 0.51 -2.20
N MET A 30 7.03 0.41 -2.35
CA MET A 30 7.68 0.31 -3.65
C MET A 30 7.94 -1.17 -3.98
N PRO A 31 7.25 -1.78 -4.96
CA PRO A 31 7.38 -3.21 -5.21
C PRO A 31 8.74 -3.58 -5.83
N THR A 32 9.38 -4.59 -5.27
CA THR A 32 10.51 -5.30 -5.87
C THR A 32 10.08 -6.11 -7.10
N ALA A 33 11.05 -6.63 -7.86
CA ALA A 33 10.79 -7.39 -9.10
C ALA A 33 9.91 -8.64 -8.91
N ILE A 34 9.83 -9.16 -7.68
CA ILE A 34 9.06 -10.37 -7.35
C ILE A 34 7.78 -10.06 -6.56
N GLU A 35 7.46 -8.79 -6.33
CA GLU A 35 6.28 -8.40 -5.57
C GLU A 35 5.10 -8.02 -6.48
N PRO A 36 3.85 -8.24 -6.00
CA PRO A 36 2.65 -7.77 -6.67
C PRO A 36 2.69 -6.28 -6.97
N GLY A 37 2.36 -5.91 -8.20
CA GLY A 37 2.32 -4.52 -8.64
C GLY A 37 3.67 -3.97 -9.15
N HIS A 38 4.73 -4.79 -9.25
CA HIS A 38 5.99 -4.37 -9.85
C HIS A 38 5.79 -3.75 -11.25
N GLY A 39 6.35 -2.56 -11.43
CA GLY A 39 6.25 -1.75 -12.65
C GLY A 39 4.88 -1.09 -12.89
N ARG A 40 3.87 -1.34 -12.04
CA ARG A 40 2.49 -0.89 -12.28
C ARG A 40 1.83 -0.18 -11.10
N LEU A 41 2.22 -0.47 -9.87
CA LEU A 41 1.56 0.09 -8.68
C LEU A 41 1.66 1.62 -8.66
N ILE A 42 2.88 2.15 -8.74
CA ILE A 42 3.09 3.60 -8.65
C ILE A 42 2.48 4.32 -9.85
N GLU A 43 2.64 3.78 -11.06
CA GLU A 43 1.96 4.27 -12.27
C GLU A 43 0.43 4.32 -12.06
N THR A 44 -0.17 3.26 -11.55
CA THR A 44 -1.62 3.22 -11.27
C THR A 44 -2.03 4.32 -10.29
N LEU A 45 -1.24 4.56 -9.23
CA LEU A 45 -1.57 5.55 -8.21
C LEU A 45 -1.35 7.00 -8.66
N THR A 46 -0.56 7.25 -9.71
CA THR A 46 -0.26 8.61 -10.17
C THR A 46 -0.90 8.98 -11.50
N THR A 47 -1.17 8.01 -12.37
CA THR A 47 -1.71 8.22 -13.72
C THR A 47 -2.85 7.27 -14.08
N GLY A 48 -3.30 6.43 -13.15
CA GLY A 48 -4.39 5.49 -13.38
C GLY A 48 -5.73 6.17 -13.69
N SER A 49 -6.62 5.44 -14.36
CA SER A 49 -7.95 5.91 -14.77
C SER A 49 -8.88 6.26 -13.60
N TRP A 50 -8.50 5.94 -12.37
CA TRP A 50 -9.24 6.36 -11.18
C TRP A 50 -9.11 7.85 -10.86
N ILE A 51 -8.11 8.52 -11.45
CA ILE A 51 -7.82 9.93 -11.22
C ILE A 51 -8.57 10.76 -12.26
N SER A 52 -9.41 11.68 -11.78
CA SER A 52 -10.08 12.67 -12.62
C SER A 52 -9.32 14.00 -12.67
N GLU A 53 -9.64 14.86 -13.65
CA GLU A 53 -9.01 16.19 -13.80
C GLU A 53 -9.19 17.13 -12.61
N GLN A 54 -10.20 16.87 -11.77
CA GLN A 54 -10.50 17.68 -10.58
C GLN A 54 -9.78 17.17 -9.32
N GLN A 55 -9.05 16.07 -9.43
CA GLN A 55 -8.37 15.41 -8.32
C GLN A 55 -6.88 15.67 -8.36
N ASN A 56 -6.35 16.01 -7.19
CA ASN A 56 -4.93 16.05 -6.90
C ASN A 56 -4.58 14.86 -6.01
N ILE A 57 -3.71 13.97 -6.49
CA ILE A 57 -3.27 12.78 -5.76
C ILE A 57 -1.85 13.00 -5.25
N GLU A 58 -1.68 12.93 -3.94
CA GLU A 58 -0.36 12.91 -3.31
C GLU A 58 -0.01 11.46 -2.94
N VAL A 59 1.01 10.90 -3.60
CA VAL A 59 1.52 9.56 -3.29
C VAL A 59 2.71 9.67 -2.34
N PHE A 60 2.71 8.87 -1.27
CA PHE A 60 3.80 8.78 -0.29
C PHE A 60 4.41 7.37 -0.32
N LEU A 61 5.74 7.32 -0.35
CA LEU A 61 6.51 6.07 -0.35
C LEU A 61 7.39 5.98 0.88
N PRO A 62 7.71 4.75 1.33
CA PRO A 62 8.53 4.54 2.50
C PRO A 62 9.99 4.88 2.24
N ILE A 63 10.65 5.33 3.30
CA ILE A 63 12.11 5.40 3.45
C ILE A 63 12.46 4.54 4.66
N THR A 64 13.34 3.58 4.43
CA THR A 64 13.74 2.57 5.40
C THR A 64 14.84 3.11 6.29
N LEU A 65 14.58 3.14 7.60
CA LEU A 65 15.55 3.51 8.62
C LEU A 65 16.00 2.30 9.44
N PRO A 66 17.14 2.41 10.16
CA PRO A 66 17.58 1.38 11.09
C PRO A 66 16.51 0.96 12.10
N ALA A 67 16.70 -0.24 12.68
CA ALA A 67 15.79 -0.84 13.67
C ALA A 67 14.35 -1.04 13.17
N GLY A 68 14.16 -1.13 11.85
CA GLY A 68 12.87 -1.53 11.32
C GLY A 68 11.84 -0.39 11.24
N VAL A 69 12.30 0.86 11.16
CA VAL A 69 11.45 2.06 11.17
C VAL A 69 11.19 2.54 9.75
N LEU A 70 9.94 2.91 9.44
CA LEU A 70 9.58 3.59 8.20
C LEU A 70 9.26 5.06 8.45
N ARG A 71 9.86 5.93 7.63
CA ARG A 71 9.38 7.30 7.38
C ARG A 71 8.79 7.36 5.98
N TRP A 72 8.06 8.43 5.68
CA TRP A 72 7.27 8.56 4.47
C TRP A 72 7.55 9.89 3.78
N ALA A 73 7.88 9.85 2.50
CA ALA A 73 8.14 11.04 1.71
C ALA A 73 7.27 11.06 0.45
N PRO A 74 6.90 12.25 -0.05
CA PRO A 74 6.12 12.37 -1.27
C PRO A 74 6.91 11.84 -2.47
N TYR A 75 6.24 11.09 -3.33
CA TYR A 75 6.76 10.68 -4.63
C TYR A 75 6.68 11.84 -5.62
N ARG A 76 7.81 12.14 -6.27
CA ARG A 76 7.96 13.27 -7.22
C ARG A 76 8.29 12.84 -8.65
N GLY A 77 8.11 11.56 -8.97
CA GLY A 77 8.51 10.97 -10.24
C GLY A 77 9.78 10.13 -10.11
N GLU A 78 10.04 9.32 -11.15
CA GLU A 78 11.10 8.31 -11.16
C GLU A 78 12.50 8.92 -11.04
N ASP A 79 12.72 10.09 -11.65
CA ASP A 79 13.98 10.84 -11.57
C ASP A 79 14.35 11.28 -10.15
N PHE A 80 13.38 11.25 -9.22
CA PHE A 80 13.53 11.58 -7.82
C PHE A 80 13.57 10.33 -6.92
N LEU A 81 13.84 9.15 -7.50
CA LEU A 81 14.12 7.94 -6.74
C LEU A 81 15.62 7.68 -6.64
N THR A 82 16.05 7.12 -5.52
CA THR A 82 17.40 6.60 -5.32
C THR A 82 17.34 5.13 -4.91
N SER A 83 18.43 4.39 -5.13
CA SER A 83 18.54 3.04 -4.58
C SER A 83 18.64 3.12 -3.06
N GLY A 84 17.66 2.55 -2.38
CA GLY A 84 17.62 2.40 -0.93
C GLY A 84 18.16 1.04 -0.46
N PRO A 85 17.96 0.71 0.83
CA PRO A 85 18.30 -0.59 1.38
C PRO A 85 17.65 -1.75 0.61
N MET A 86 18.33 -2.89 0.56
CA MET A 86 17.85 -4.11 -0.14
C MET A 86 17.60 -3.94 -1.64
N GLY A 87 18.06 -2.84 -2.25
CA GLY A 87 17.85 -2.55 -3.67
C GLY A 87 16.46 -2.02 -4.00
N ILE A 88 15.67 -1.62 -2.99
CA ILE A 88 14.35 -1.02 -3.17
C ILE A 88 14.51 0.46 -3.46
N ALA A 89 13.80 0.98 -4.46
CA ALA A 89 13.85 2.41 -4.77
C ALA A 89 13.11 3.23 -3.68
N GLU A 90 13.75 4.29 -3.20
CA GLU A 90 13.20 5.18 -2.17
C GLU A 90 13.19 6.64 -2.67
N PRO A 91 12.24 7.48 -2.22
CA PRO A 91 12.24 8.90 -2.55
C PRO A 91 13.54 9.59 -2.13
N ARG A 92 14.12 10.34 -3.04
CA ARG A 92 15.19 11.29 -2.74
C ARG A 92 14.59 12.55 -2.13
N CYS A 93 15.00 12.86 -0.92
CA CYS A 93 14.54 14.03 -0.17
C CYS A 93 15.63 14.52 0.79
N GLU A 94 15.45 15.72 1.34
CA GLU A 94 16.29 16.21 2.43
C GLU A 94 15.98 15.46 3.74
N GLU A 95 16.93 15.33 4.67
CA GLU A 95 16.76 14.53 5.90
C GLU A 95 15.58 14.96 6.80
N SER A 96 15.21 16.23 6.73
CA SER A 96 14.10 16.83 7.49
C SER A 96 12.74 16.51 6.90
N GLU A 97 12.68 16.12 5.62
CA GLU A 97 11.44 16.03 4.86
C GLU A 97 10.60 14.78 5.18
N PRO A 98 11.16 13.56 5.35
CA PRO A 98 10.36 12.38 5.58
C PRO A 98 9.51 12.51 6.84
N LEU A 99 8.26 12.12 6.80
CA LEU A 99 7.36 12.21 7.95
C LEU A 99 7.35 10.88 8.70
N SER A 100 7.11 10.93 10.01
CA SER A 100 6.95 9.70 10.79
C SER A 100 5.73 8.89 10.31
N SER A 101 5.67 7.60 10.67
CA SER A 101 4.53 6.74 10.33
C SER A 101 3.18 7.21 10.90
N ALA A 102 3.15 8.16 11.85
CA ALA A 102 1.93 8.85 12.25
C ALA A 102 1.24 9.61 11.10
N LEU A 103 1.97 9.92 10.02
CA LEU A 103 1.38 10.47 8.80
C LEU A 103 0.30 9.56 8.22
N LEU A 104 0.46 8.23 8.32
CA LEU A 104 -0.44 7.26 7.70
C LEU A 104 -1.88 7.44 8.16
N ALA A 105 -2.12 7.91 9.39
CA ALA A 105 -3.45 8.22 9.92
C ALA A 105 -4.22 9.28 9.11
N LYS A 106 -3.55 10.02 8.21
CA LYS A 106 -4.12 11.06 7.35
C LYS A 106 -4.29 10.63 5.90
N MET A 107 -4.03 9.36 5.58
CA MET A 107 -4.19 8.82 4.24
C MET A 107 -5.65 8.47 3.97
N ASP A 108 -6.06 8.52 2.71
CA ASP A 108 -7.33 7.97 2.26
C ASP A 108 -7.18 6.46 1.99
N PHE A 109 -6.08 6.10 1.32
CA PHE A 109 -5.73 4.72 0.96
C PHE A 109 -4.30 4.38 1.38
N ILE A 110 -4.09 3.16 1.86
CA ILE A 110 -2.76 2.61 2.12
C ILE A 110 -2.64 1.27 1.40
N ILE A 111 -1.74 1.21 0.42
CA ILE A 111 -1.37 -0.03 -0.25
C ILE A 111 -0.25 -0.69 0.54
N VAL A 112 -0.55 -1.83 1.16
CA VAL A 112 0.38 -2.54 2.07
C VAL A 112 0.92 -3.81 1.40
N PRO A 113 2.22 -4.12 1.55
CA PRO A 113 2.78 -5.35 1.03
C PRO A 113 2.40 -6.53 1.92
N ALA A 114 2.30 -7.72 1.32
CA ALA A 114 2.13 -8.98 2.02
C ALA A 114 2.69 -10.13 1.18
N LEU A 115 3.14 -11.18 1.84
CA LEU A 115 3.45 -12.48 1.23
C LEU A 115 2.20 -13.37 1.14
N ALA A 116 1.25 -13.17 2.06
CA ALA A 116 -0.02 -13.86 2.05
C ALA A 116 -1.07 -13.11 2.86
N THR A 117 -2.34 -13.42 2.62
CA THR A 117 -3.44 -13.07 3.51
C THR A 117 -4.29 -14.28 3.86
N ASN A 118 -5.04 -14.20 4.96
CA ASN A 118 -6.14 -15.13 5.20
C ASN A 118 -7.49 -14.50 4.86
N SER A 119 -8.56 -15.32 4.87
CA SER A 119 -9.93 -14.87 4.55
C SER A 119 -10.44 -13.77 5.50
N GLN A 120 -9.81 -13.57 6.66
CA GLN A 120 -10.12 -12.51 7.61
C GLN A 120 -9.29 -11.23 7.43
N GLY A 121 -8.41 -11.19 6.42
CA GLY A 121 -7.62 -10.02 6.06
C GLY A 121 -6.39 -9.82 6.93
N ARG A 122 -5.99 -10.83 7.73
CA ARG A 122 -4.67 -10.82 8.37
C ARG A 122 -3.61 -11.00 7.29
N ARG A 123 -2.45 -10.37 7.48
CA ARG A 123 -1.35 -10.37 6.51
C ARG A 123 -0.14 -11.09 7.09
N LEU A 124 0.55 -11.85 6.25
CA LEU A 124 1.90 -12.32 6.53
C LEU A 124 2.89 -11.37 5.83
N GLY A 125 3.70 -10.66 6.62
CA GLY A 125 4.78 -9.83 6.09
C GLY A 125 6.08 -10.62 5.86
N GLN A 126 7.13 -9.94 5.40
CA GLN A 126 8.47 -10.53 5.20
C GLN A 126 9.24 -10.83 6.51
N GLY A 127 8.63 -10.64 7.69
CA GLY A 127 9.22 -10.92 8.99
C GLY A 127 9.99 -9.77 9.64
N GLY A 128 10.21 -8.66 8.95
CA GLY A 128 10.91 -7.49 9.51
C GLY A 128 10.05 -6.62 10.44
N GLY A 129 8.72 -6.77 10.46
CA GLY A 129 7.78 -6.00 11.29
C GLY A 129 7.68 -4.50 10.95
N TYR A 130 8.20 -4.07 9.79
CA TYR A 130 8.21 -2.66 9.38
C TYR A 130 6.79 -2.09 9.27
N TYR A 131 5.91 -2.79 8.54
CA TYR A 131 4.54 -2.36 8.36
C TYR A 131 3.69 -2.54 9.62
N ASP A 132 3.94 -3.54 10.46
CA ASP A 132 3.21 -3.71 11.71
C ASP A 132 3.46 -2.52 12.66
N ARG A 133 4.72 -2.06 12.75
CA ARG A 133 5.06 -0.82 13.46
C ARG A 133 4.47 0.42 12.80
N ALA A 134 4.56 0.54 11.48
CA ALA A 134 4.05 1.72 10.78
C ALA A 134 2.52 1.85 10.91
N LEU A 135 1.79 0.74 10.82
CA LEU A 135 0.33 0.70 10.89
C LEU A 135 -0.20 0.76 12.32
N SER A 136 0.64 0.61 13.35
CA SER A 136 0.25 0.79 14.76
C SER A 136 -0.23 2.21 15.09
N TYR A 137 0.06 3.19 14.23
CA TYR A 137 -0.38 4.58 14.38
C TYR A 137 -1.79 4.85 13.85
N LEU A 138 -2.44 3.87 13.21
CA LEU A 138 -3.73 4.09 12.58
C LEU A 138 -4.86 4.22 13.62
N PRO A 139 -5.76 5.20 13.45
CA PRO A 139 -6.96 5.31 14.26
C PRO A 139 -8.00 4.26 13.82
N ASN A 140 -9.05 4.10 14.63
CA ASN A 140 -10.21 3.29 14.28
C ASN A 140 -11.50 4.14 14.44
N PRO A 141 -12.23 4.47 13.36
CA PRO A 141 -11.93 4.12 11.96
C PRO A 141 -10.70 4.88 11.44
N GLY A 142 -10.02 4.28 10.47
CA GLY A 142 -8.81 4.81 9.85
C GLY A 142 -8.86 4.78 8.31
N PRO A 143 -7.71 5.03 7.65
CA PRO A 143 -7.55 4.89 6.21
C PRO A 143 -7.96 3.51 5.71
N THR A 144 -8.32 3.39 4.43
CA THR A 144 -8.61 2.08 3.82
C THR A 144 -7.31 1.35 3.45
N LEU A 145 -7.13 0.14 3.98
CA LEU A 145 -5.97 -0.71 3.69
C LEU A 145 -6.28 -1.68 2.54
N ILE A 146 -5.40 -1.71 1.55
CA ILE A 146 -5.53 -2.53 0.35
C ILE A 146 -4.26 -3.36 0.19
N THR A 147 -4.40 -4.67 0.01
CA THR A 147 -3.27 -5.58 -0.24
C THR A 147 -3.37 -6.14 -1.65
N LEU A 148 -2.25 -6.15 -2.38
CA LEU A 148 -2.12 -6.82 -3.67
C LEU A 148 -1.43 -8.17 -3.46
N LEU A 149 -1.93 -9.23 -4.09
CA LEU A 149 -1.40 -10.58 -3.99
C LEU A 149 -1.36 -11.25 -5.36
N PHE A 150 -0.45 -12.19 -5.53
CA PHE A 150 -0.44 -13.14 -6.64
C PHE A 150 -1.37 -14.35 -6.38
N PRO A 151 -1.66 -15.15 -7.43
CA PRO A 151 -2.49 -16.34 -7.29
C PRO A 151 -1.93 -17.30 -6.25
N GLY A 152 -2.81 -17.81 -5.39
CA GLY A 152 -2.45 -18.78 -4.36
C GLY A 152 -1.89 -18.20 -3.06
N GLU A 153 -1.70 -16.88 -2.95
CA GLU A 153 -1.22 -16.23 -1.71
C GLU A 153 -2.34 -15.93 -0.70
N VAL A 154 -3.55 -16.45 -0.93
CA VAL A 154 -4.63 -16.45 0.05
C VAL A 154 -4.66 -17.82 0.72
N HIS A 155 -4.27 -17.86 2.00
CA HIS A 155 -4.15 -19.09 2.78
C HIS A 155 -4.99 -19.01 4.06
N PRO A 156 -5.73 -20.07 4.43
CA PRO A 156 -6.50 -20.07 5.68
C PRO A 156 -5.59 -19.96 6.91
N ASP A 157 -4.43 -20.62 6.85
CA ASP A 157 -3.48 -20.73 7.96
C ASP A 157 -2.21 -19.95 7.63
N ILE A 158 -2.10 -18.75 8.20
CA ILE A 158 -0.86 -17.97 8.22
C ILE A 158 -0.55 -17.62 9.69
N PRO A 159 0.74 -17.48 10.05
CA PRO A 159 1.11 -16.90 11.34
C PRO A 159 0.52 -15.49 11.46
N VAL A 160 -0.18 -15.23 12.57
CA VAL A 160 -0.77 -13.92 12.87
C VAL A 160 -0.47 -13.54 14.31
N GLU A 161 -0.23 -12.26 14.54
CA GLU A 161 -0.06 -11.68 15.85
C GLU A 161 -1.22 -10.75 16.21
N ALA A 162 -1.44 -10.54 17.51
CA ALA A 162 -2.57 -9.77 17.99
C ALA A 162 -2.55 -8.30 17.50
N HIS A 163 -1.35 -7.78 17.24
CA HIS A 163 -1.11 -6.40 16.83
C HIS A 163 -1.18 -6.20 15.30
N ASP A 164 -1.34 -7.26 14.51
CA ASP A 164 -1.40 -7.17 13.05
C ASP A 164 -2.63 -6.37 12.61
N GLN A 165 -2.43 -5.25 11.93
CA GLN A 165 -3.55 -4.52 11.35
C GLN A 165 -4.14 -5.31 10.19
N LYS A 166 -5.46 -5.49 10.15
CA LYS A 166 -6.13 -6.18 9.04
C LYS A 166 -6.14 -5.31 7.79
N THR A 167 -6.18 -5.94 6.61
CA THR A 167 -6.48 -5.25 5.35
C THR A 167 -8.00 -5.22 5.14
N ASP A 168 -8.51 -4.13 4.55
CA ASP A 168 -9.94 -3.96 4.26
C ASP A 168 -10.32 -4.58 2.91
N TYR A 169 -9.37 -4.57 1.96
CA TYR A 169 -9.50 -5.21 0.65
C TYR A 169 -8.26 -6.01 0.31
N VAL A 170 -8.49 -7.09 -0.44
CA VAL A 170 -7.47 -7.89 -1.09
C VAL A 170 -7.76 -7.91 -2.58
N ILE A 171 -6.73 -7.68 -3.38
CA ILE A 171 -6.77 -7.77 -4.83
C ILE A 171 -5.84 -8.90 -5.27
N THR A 172 -6.41 -9.84 -6.02
CA THR A 172 -5.72 -10.94 -6.70
C THR A 172 -6.02 -10.86 -8.19
N PRO A 173 -5.28 -11.52 -9.09
CA PRO A 173 -5.66 -11.55 -10.50
C PRO A 173 -7.06 -12.11 -10.77
N GLU A 174 -7.57 -12.95 -9.86
CA GLU A 174 -8.92 -13.53 -9.90
C GLU A 174 -10.02 -12.52 -9.51
N GLY A 175 -9.66 -11.43 -8.82
CA GLY A 175 -10.59 -10.36 -8.47
C GLY A 175 -10.28 -9.67 -7.15
N THR A 176 -11.19 -8.75 -6.80
CA THR A 176 -11.13 -7.95 -5.57
C THR A 176 -12.21 -8.40 -4.59
N PHE A 177 -11.84 -8.61 -3.33
CA PHE A 177 -12.78 -8.96 -2.26
C PHE A 177 -12.51 -8.21 -0.96
N ARG A 178 -13.53 -8.10 -0.12
CA ARG A 178 -13.42 -7.61 1.27
C ARG A 178 -13.25 -8.82 2.19
N PRO A 179 -12.15 -8.97 2.92
CA PRO A 179 -11.99 -10.06 3.87
C PRO A 179 -13.07 -10.02 4.96
N GLY A 180 -13.49 -11.20 5.41
CA GLY A 180 -14.56 -11.35 6.38
C GLY A 180 -14.93 -12.82 6.61
N PRO A 181 -15.78 -13.10 7.61
CA PRO A 181 -16.14 -14.46 7.98
C PRO A 181 -16.89 -15.25 6.89
N ASN A 182 -17.31 -14.60 5.81
CA ASN A 182 -18.13 -15.18 4.73
C ASN A 182 -17.44 -15.13 3.35
N VAL A 183 -16.11 -14.95 3.31
CA VAL A 183 -15.31 -15.07 2.08
C VAL A 183 -14.78 -16.49 1.94
#